data_AF-A0A7X0GQ87-F1
#
_entry.id   AF-A0A7X0GQ87-F1
#
_cell.length_a   1.000
_cell.length_b   1.000
_cell.length_c   1.000
_cell.angle_alpha   90.00
_cell.angle_beta   90.00
_cell.angle_gamma   90.00
#
_symmetry.space_group_name_H-M   'P 1'
#
loop_
_entity.id
_entity.type
_entity.pdbx_description
1 polymer ?
#
loop_
_entity_poly.entity_id
_entity_poly.type
_entity_poly.pdbx_seq_one_letter_code
_entity_poly.pdbx_strand_id
1 'polypeptide(L)'
;MSQQYPQQPTQPHPPQPGYGAPAPQPPKKRGVGKIAGLGCAGIIALFVIAAVATGGGGDDGGDTSNKDKAVATDGKRGGDSAKKAGAAEEKPQAEQFRDCVAENGTATEKAAVEHVTKVTGADKRNDILDAAEVFTDFSGGLMGPHQGEGKLIASAFTSCYESKNGLVTVYDKDGELLANANY
;
A
#
# COMPACT_ATOMS: atom_id res chain seq x y z
N MET A 1 71.25 19.49 56.42
CA MET A 1 71.28 18.52 55.31
C MET A 1 69.87 17.97 55.17
N SER A 2 69.08 18.55 54.27
CA SER A 2 67.66 18.21 54.13
C SER A 2 67.49 17.45 52.82
N GLN A 3 67.29 16.14 52.97
CA GLN A 3 67.09 15.17 51.90
C GLN A 3 65.81 15.49 51.10
N GLN A 4 65.95 15.51 49.77
CA GLN A 4 64.85 15.57 48.81
C GLN A 4 64.12 14.23 48.77
N TYR A 5 62.79 14.26 48.91
CA TYR A 5 61.95 13.13 48.50
C TYR A 5 61.42 13.36 47.08
N PRO A 6 61.39 12.31 46.22
CA PRO A 6 61.06 12.42 44.80
C PRO A 6 59.56 12.61 44.55
N GLN A 7 59.26 13.45 43.55
CA GLN A 7 57.94 13.69 42.96
C GLN A 7 57.37 12.42 42.33
N GLN A 8 56.13 12.05 42.70
CA GLN A 8 55.35 11.05 41.99
C GLN A 8 54.58 11.69 40.81
N PRO A 9 54.47 11.00 39.66
CA PRO A 9 53.86 11.55 38.45
C PRO A 9 52.33 11.70 38.58
N THR A 10 51.83 12.87 38.16
CA THR A 10 50.42 13.22 38.06
C THR A 10 49.70 12.34 37.03
N GLN A 11 48.72 11.56 37.49
CA GLN A 11 47.76 10.85 36.65
C GLN A 11 46.75 11.86 36.05
N PRO A 12 46.50 11.84 34.73
CA PRO A 12 45.47 12.67 34.12
C PRO A 12 44.07 12.17 34.49
N HIS A 13 43.26 13.04 35.09
CA HIS A 13 41.85 12.80 35.38
C HIS A 13 41.03 12.74 34.08
N PRO A 14 40.01 11.85 33.99
CA PRO A 14 39.07 11.85 32.87
C PRO A 14 38.17 13.09 32.91
N PRO A 15 37.77 13.66 31.75
CA PRO A 15 36.84 14.78 31.69
C PRO A 15 35.45 14.36 32.20
N GLN A 16 34.91 15.16 33.11
CA GLN A 16 33.55 15.03 33.64
C GLN A 16 32.51 15.32 32.53
N PRO A 17 31.39 14.57 32.45
CA PRO A 17 30.32 14.83 31.50
C PRO A 17 29.64 16.18 31.79
N GLY A 18 29.63 17.07 30.80
CA GLY A 18 28.94 18.35 30.87
C GLY A 18 27.44 18.18 31.03
N TYR A 19 26.92 18.74 32.12
CA TYR A 19 25.50 19.00 32.33
C TYR A 19 24.98 20.02 31.32
N GLY A 20 23.86 19.71 30.66
CA GLY A 20 22.88 20.71 30.21
C GLY A 20 22.83 21.02 28.72
N ALA A 21 22.24 20.14 27.91
CA ALA A 21 21.52 20.57 26.72
C ALA A 21 20.04 20.82 27.13
N PRO A 22 19.44 21.98 26.82
CA PRO A 22 18.02 22.19 27.08
C PRO A 22 17.19 21.22 26.23
N ALA A 23 16.26 20.51 26.86
CA ALA A 23 15.35 19.60 26.18
C ALA A 23 14.56 20.36 25.08
N PRO A 24 14.39 19.77 23.89
CA PRO A 24 13.57 20.39 22.84
C PRO A 24 12.14 20.55 23.36
N GLN A 25 11.64 21.78 23.28
CA GLN A 25 10.29 22.11 23.74
C GLN A 25 9.26 21.40 22.83
N PRO A 26 8.20 20.81 23.40
CA PRO A 26 7.18 20.13 22.61
C PRO A 26 6.46 21.14 21.70
N PRO A 27 6.16 20.79 20.43
CA PRO A 27 5.49 21.70 19.51
C PRO A 27 4.09 22.06 20.03
N LYS A 28 3.81 23.37 20.11
CA LYS A 28 2.51 23.93 20.49
C LYS A 28 1.45 23.52 19.47
N LYS A 29 0.42 22.79 19.92
CA LYS A 29 -0.75 22.46 19.11
C LYS A 29 -1.46 23.76 18.70
N ARG A 30 -1.52 24.02 17.39
CA ARG A 30 -2.43 25.01 16.81
C ARG A 30 -3.65 24.24 16.30
N GLY A 31 -4.78 24.45 16.97
CA GLY A 31 -6.07 23.99 16.48
C GLY A 31 -6.49 24.83 15.27
N VAL A 32 -6.68 24.14 14.14
CA VAL A 32 -7.40 24.60 12.95
C VAL A 32 -8.20 23.36 12.57
N GLY A 33 -9.50 23.29 12.82
CA GLY A 33 -10.52 24.14 12.22
C GLY A 33 -11.31 23.21 11.30
N LYS A 34 -12.49 22.78 11.77
CA LYS A 34 -13.40 21.90 11.02
C LYS A 34 -13.77 22.60 9.71
N ILE A 35 -13.17 22.19 8.60
CA ILE A 35 -13.69 22.51 7.27
C ILE A 35 -14.37 21.23 6.78
N ALA A 36 -15.69 21.30 6.79
CA ALA A 36 -16.58 20.31 6.23
C ALA A 36 -16.31 20.19 4.72
N GLY A 37 -15.69 19.08 4.32
CA GLY A 37 -15.59 18.67 2.92
C GLY A 37 -16.93 18.11 2.46
N LEU A 38 -17.82 19.00 2.04
CA LEU A 38 -19.06 18.66 1.34
C LEU A 38 -18.71 18.32 -0.13
N GLY A 39 -18.03 17.19 -0.33
CA GLY A 39 -17.47 16.79 -1.63
C GLY A 39 -18.00 15.48 -2.23
N CYS A 40 -18.86 14.73 -1.53
CA CYS A 40 -19.30 13.41 -1.99
C CYS A 40 -20.78 13.05 -1.71
N ALA A 41 -21.61 13.98 -1.24
CA ALA A 41 -23.03 13.71 -1.01
C ALA A 41 -23.92 14.08 -2.23
N GLY A 42 -23.46 14.94 -3.12
CA GLY A 42 -24.25 15.42 -4.27
C GLY A 42 -24.36 14.42 -5.43
N ILE A 43 -23.43 13.47 -5.55
CA ILE A 43 -23.35 12.58 -6.73
C ILE A 43 -24.20 11.31 -6.57
N ILE A 44 -24.42 10.83 -5.34
CA ILE A 44 -25.20 9.60 -5.09
C ILE A 44 -26.70 9.79 -5.43
N ALA A 45 -27.23 11.02 -5.33
CA ALA A 45 -28.63 11.30 -5.64
C ALA A 45 -28.97 11.27 -7.15
N LEU A 46 -27.98 11.36 -8.05
CA LEU A 46 -28.23 11.35 -9.50
C LEU A 46 -28.36 9.93 -10.09
N PHE A 47 -27.70 8.93 -9.48
CA PHE A 47 -27.62 7.57 -10.07
C PHE A 47 -28.78 6.64 -9.72
N VAL A 48 -29.60 6.93 -8.70
CA VAL A 48 -30.72 6.05 -8.29
C VAL A 48 -31.94 6.18 -9.21
N ILE A 49 -32.05 7.24 -10.00
CA ILE A 49 -33.26 7.49 -10.83
C ILE A 49 -33.24 6.72 -12.17
N ALA A 50 -32.10 6.18 -12.61
CA ALA A 50 -31.98 5.55 -13.93
C ALA A 50 -32.31 4.03 -13.98
N ALA A 51 -32.58 3.37 -12.84
CA ALA A 51 -32.66 1.90 -12.78
C ALA A 51 -34.08 1.30 -12.73
N VAL A 52 -35.14 2.09 -12.95
CA VAL A 52 -36.54 1.61 -12.93
C VAL A 52 -37.22 1.88 -14.27
N ALA A 53 -36.71 1.32 -15.38
CA ALA A 53 -37.43 1.38 -16.66
C ALA A 53 -36.95 0.38 -17.75
N THR A 54 -36.81 -0.91 -17.45
CA THR A 54 -36.86 -2.01 -18.45
C THR A 54 -37.35 -3.28 -17.71
N GLY A 55 -38.65 -3.61 -17.64
CA GLY A 55 -39.42 -4.37 -18.65
C GLY A 55 -38.88 -5.81 -18.80
N GLY A 56 -39.58 -6.94 -18.65
CA GLY A 56 -40.98 -7.32 -18.45
C GLY A 56 -41.16 -8.81 -18.83
N GLY A 57 -42.14 -9.52 -18.22
CA GLY A 57 -42.70 -10.84 -18.63
C GLY A 57 -41.86 -12.09 -18.28
N GLY A 58 -42.36 -13.26 -17.87
CA GLY A 58 -43.72 -13.85 -17.80
C GLY A 58 -43.64 -15.35 -18.22
N ASP A 59 -44.52 -16.20 -17.66
CA ASP A 59 -44.77 -17.66 -17.85
C ASP A 59 -43.79 -18.68 -17.23
N ASP A 60 -44.15 -19.54 -16.25
CA ASP A 60 -45.22 -20.55 -16.05
C ASP A 60 -44.85 -21.95 -16.58
N GLY A 61 -45.11 -22.98 -15.75
CA GLY A 61 -45.28 -24.37 -16.20
C GLY A 61 -44.28 -25.42 -15.71
N GLY A 62 -44.73 -26.28 -14.79
CA GLY A 62 -44.65 -27.73 -15.00
C GLY A 62 -43.62 -28.55 -14.21
N ASP A 63 -44.07 -29.06 -13.05
CA ASP A 63 -44.01 -30.46 -12.61
C ASP A 63 -42.95 -31.44 -13.18
N THR A 64 -42.13 -32.03 -12.30
CA THR A 64 -42.27 -33.43 -11.81
C THR A 64 -40.94 -34.03 -11.33
N SER A 65 -41.01 -34.59 -10.12
CA SER A 65 -40.42 -35.87 -9.69
C SER A 65 -38.92 -36.12 -9.90
N ASN A 66 -38.14 -36.17 -8.81
CA ASN A 66 -37.31 -37.35 -8.54
C ASN A 66 -36.79 -37.39 -7.09
N LYS A 67 -37.40 -38.31 -6.32
CA LYS A 67 -36.81 -39.30 -5.41
C LYS A 67 -35.55 -38.90 -4.63
N ASP A 68 -35.76 -38.77 -3.33
CA ASP A 68 -34.80 -39.14 -2.29
C ASP A 68 -34.18 -40.52 -2.56
N LYS A 69 -32.84 -40.59 -2.61
CA LYS A 69 -32.07 -41.70 -2.01
C LYS A 69 -30.58 -41.40 -1.97
N ALA A 70 -30.06 -41.63 -0.77
CA ALA A 70 -28.75 -42.17 -0.40
C ALA A 70 -27.61 -41.17 -0.11
N VAL A 71 -27.33 -41.15 1.19
CA VAL A 71 -26.19 -40.57 1.89
C VAL A 71 -24.96 -41.45 1.74
N ALA A 72 -23.80 -40.76 1.66
CA ALA A 72 -22.42 -41.16 1.97
C ALA A 72 -21.67 -42.12 1.02
N THR A 73 -20.55 -41.64 0.48
CA THR A 73 -19.22 -41.92 1.09
C THR A 73 -18.22 -40.83 0.70
N ASP A 74 -17.42 -40.41 1.68
CA ASP A 74 -16.28 -39.50 1.57
C ASP A 74 -15.33 -39.86 0.42
N GLY A 75 -15.03 -38.86 -0.40
CA GLY A 75 -14.11 -39.01 -1.52
C GLY A 75 -13.70 -37.67 -2.12
N LYS A 76 -12.54 -37.19 -1.68
CA LYS A 76 -11.56 -36.48 -2.51
C LYS A 76 -11.93 -35.07 -3.00
N ARG A 77 -11.43 -34.09 -2.22
CA ARG A 77 -10.73 -32.87 -2.66
C ARG A 77 -11.37 -32.15 -3.84
N GLY A 78 -12.16 -31.12 -3.52
CA GLY A 78 -12.77 -30.18 -4.45
C GLY A 78 -11.78 -29.68 -5.50
N GLY A 79 -11.98 -30.13 -6.72
CA GLY A 79 -11.79 -29.31 -7.92
C GLY A 79 -13.11 -28.61 -8.22
N ASP A 80 -13.05 -27.58 -9.05
CA ASP A 80 -14.20 -26.85 -9.60
C ASP A 80 -14.75 -25.69 -8.75
N SER A 81 -13.90 -24.68 -8.57
CA SER A 81 -14.25 -23.25 -8.54
C SER A 81 -12.93 -22.49 -8.75
N ALA A 82 -12.68 -21.73 -9.81
CA ALA A 82 -13.54 -20.71 -10.36
C ALA A 82 -13.39 -20.60 -11.90
N LYS A 83 -14.56 -20.56 -12.52
CA LYS A 83 -14.90 -19.84 -13.75
C LYS A 83 -13.92 -18.70 -14.02
N LYS A 84 -13.14 -18.84 -15.09
CA LYS A 84 -12.42 -17.76 -15.79
C LYS A 84 -13.41 -16.64 -16.09
N ALA A 85 -13.53 -15.68 -15.17
CA ALA A 85 -14.21 -14.43 -15.42
C ALA A 85 -13.34 -13.63 -16.41
N GLY A 86 -14.01 -12.98 -17.36
CA GLY A 86 -13.42 -12.50 -18.60
C GLY A 86 -12.23 -11.58 -18.38
N ALA A 87 -11.14 -11.87 -19.09
CA ALA A 87 -10.19 -10.86 -19.48
C ALA A 87 -10.92 -9.91 -20.44
N ALA A 88 -11.58 -8.90 -19.89
CA ALA A 88 -11.62 -7.62 -20.57
C ALA A 88 -10.17 -7.21 -20.78
N GLU A 89 -9.86 -6.63 -21.92
CA GLU A 89 -8.53 -6.13 -22.26
C GLU A 89 -8.24 -4.89 -21.39
N GLU A 90 -8.00 -5.15 -20.11
CA GLU A 90 -7.58 -4.18 -19.13
C GLU A 90 -6.11 -3.84 -19.44
N LYS A 91 -5.80 -2.55 -19.54
CA LYS A 91 -4.41 -2.09 -19.65
C LYS A 91 -3.56 -2.78 -18.58
N PRO A 92 -2.31 -3.14 -18.86
CA PRO A 92 -1.39 -3.64 -17.85
C PRO A 92 -1.41 -2.75 -16.59
N GLN A 93 -1.48 -3.34 -15.39
CA GLN A 93 -1.62 -2.59 -14.13
C GLN A 93 -0.51 -1.53 -13.95
N ALA A 94 0.68 -1.78 -14.48
CA ALA A 94 1.77 -0.81 -14.47
C ALA A 94 1.44 0.46 -15.28
N GLU A 95 0.76 0.32 -16.42
CA GLU A 95 0.30 1.46 -17.22
C GLU A 95 -0.80 2.22 -16.49
N GLN A 96 -1.76 1.52 -15.89
CA GLN A 96 -2.81 2.15 -15.09
C GLN A 96 -2.23 2.95 -13.92
N PHE A 97 -1.24 2.39 -13.22
CA PHE A 97 -0.56 3.08 -12.14
C PHE A 97 0.19 4.32 -12.63
N ARG A 98 0.95 4.20 -13.72
CA ARG A 98 1.66 5.33 -14.34
C ARG A 98 0.69 6.43 -14.80
N ASP A 99 -0.43 6.06 -15.41
CA ASP A 99 -1.49 6.98 -15.85
C ASP A 99 -2.06 7.76 -14.65
N CYS A 100 -2.40 7.08 -13.55
CA CYS A 100 -2.89 7.74 -12.34
C CYS A 100 -1.86 8.72 -11.74
N VAL A 101 -0.58 8.32 -11.68
CA VAL A 101 0.49 9.18 -11.17
C VAL A 101 0.77 10.35 -12.11
N ALA A 102 0.59 10.19 -13.42
CA ALA A 102 0.68 11.28 -14.38
C ALA A 102 -0.39 12.36 -14.11
N GLU A 103 -1.59 11.97 -13.68
CA GLU A 103 -2.67 12.89 -13.34
C GLU A 103 -2.52 13.52 -11.96
N ASN A 104 -2.18 12.73 -10.94
CA ASN A 104 -2.30 13.12 -9.53
C ASN A 104 -0.96 13.29 -8.79
N GLY A 105 0.13 12.76 -9.33
CA GLY A 105 1.43 12.70 -8.66
C GLY A 105 2.25 13.98 -8.72
N THR A 106 3.22 14.08 -7.82
CA THR A 106 4.27 15.11 -7.85
C THR A 106 5.27 14.86 -8.99
N ALA A 107 6.07 15.87 -9.34
CA ALA A 107 7.09 15.73 -10.39
C ALA A 107 8.12 14.62 -10.07
N THR A 108 8.48 14.45 -8.81
CA THR A 108 9.42 13.42 -8.35
C THR A 108 8.80 12.02 -8.37
N GLU A 109 7.52 11.90 -8.03
CA GLU A 109 6.79 10.63 -8.15
C GLU A 109 6.63 10.22 -9.62
N LYS A 110 6.31 11.17 -10.50
CA LYS A 110 6.24 10.93 -11.96
C LYS A 110 7.56 10.39 -12.51
N ALA A 111 8.67 11.02 -12.17
CA ALA A 111 10.00 10.55 -12.58
C ALA A 111 10.30 9.14 -12.02
N ALA A 112 9.95 8.87 -10.76
CA ALA A 112 10.20 7.57 -10.17
C ALA A 112 9.36 6.46 -10.81
N VAL A 113 8.09 6.71 -11.18
CA VAL A 113 7.24 5.68 -11.80
C VAL A 113 7.61 5.35 -13.24
N GLU A 114 8.44 6.16 -13.91
CA GLU A 114 9.01 5.80 -15.22
C GLU A 114 9.80 4.50 -15.17
N HIS A 115 10.33 4.15 -14.00
CA HIS A 115 11.12 2.95 -13.72
C HIS A 115 10.28 1.72 -13.32
N VAL A 116 8.95 1.83 -13.22
CA VAL A 116 8.07 0.73 -12.79
C VAL A 116 7.83 -0.26 -13.92
N THR A 117 8.46 -1.41 -13.89
CA THR A 117 8.39 -2.41 -14.96
C THR A 117 7.14 -3.28 -14.87
N LYS A 118 6.60 -3.49 -13.67
CA LYS A 118 5.44 -4.35 -13.43
C LYS A 118 4.71 -3.95 -12.15
N VAL A 119 3.39 -4.09 -12.16
CA VAL A 119 2.53 -3.98 -10.97
C VAL A 119 1.64 -5.21 -10.94
N THR A 120 1.45 -5.78 -9.75
CA THR A 120 0.52 -6.89 -9.53
C THR A 120 -0.24 -6.72 -8.24
N GLY A 121 -1.49 -7.21 -8.21
CA GLY A 121 -2.30 -7.23 -7.01
C GLY A 121 -2.95 -5.88 -6.68
N ALA A 122 -2.81 -4.87 -7.53
CA ALA A 122 -3.48 -3.57 -7.35
C ALA A 122 -5.00 -3.66 -7.57
N ASP A 123 -5.44 -4.62 -8.39
CA ASP A 123 -6.83 -4.93 -8.73
C ASP A 123 -7.52 -5.87 -7.71
N LYS A 124 -6.74 -6.56 -6.88
CA LYS A 124 -7.25 -7.55 -5.94
C LYS A 124 -7.66 -6.85 -4.66
N ARG A 125 -8.96 -6.62 -4.52
CA ARG A 125 -9.59 -5.97 -3.38
C ARG A 125 -10.50 -6.97 -2.68
N ASN A 126 -10.02 -7.55 -1.58
CA ASN A 126 -10.83 -8.43 -0.73
C ASN A 126 -11.13 -7.82 0.64
N ASP A 127 -10.64 -6.59 0.91
CA ASP A 127 -10.76 -5.84 2.17
C ASP A 127 -10.22 -6.57 3.42
N ILE A 128 -9.58 -7.73 3.25
CA ILE A 128 -8.98 -8.55 4.31
C ILE A 128 -7.47 -8.34 4.32
N LEU A 129 -6.80 -8.58 3.19
CA LEU A 129 -5.37 -8.37 2.98
C LEU A 129 -5.14 -8.10 1.49
N ASP A 130 -5.02 -6.82 1.13
CA ASP A 130 -4.67 -6.42 -0.22
C ASP A 130 -3.15 -6.23 -0.28
N ALA A 131 -2.47 -7.01 -1.11
CA ALA A 131 -1.02 -6.98 -1.24
C ALA A 131 -0.67 -6.63 -2.68
N ALA A 132 -0.29 -5.37 -2.89
CA ALA A 132 0.22 -4.89 -4.16
C ALA A 132 1.74 -5.02 -4.18
N GLU A 133 2.26 -5.42 -5.33
CA GLU A 133 3.69 -5.52 -5.59
C GLU A 133 4.03 -4.66 -6.80
N VAL A 134 5.05 -3.82 -6.63
CA VAL A 134 5.56 -2.94 -7.68
C VAL A 134 7.00 -3.29 -7.93
N PHE A 135 7.33 -3.69 -9.15
CA PHE A 135 8.69 -4.04 -9.56
C PHE A 135 9.27 -2.91 -10.39
N THR A 136 10.55 -2.64 -10.19
CA THR A 136 11.29 -1.56 -10.84
C THR A 136 12.53 -2.08 -11.54
N ASP A 137 13.20 -1.24 -12.32
CA ASP A 137 14.53 -1.52 -12.89
C ASP A 137 15.68 -0.97 -12.01
N PHE A 138 15.37 -0.40 -10.84
CA PHE A 138 16.36 0.05 -9.86
C PHE A 138 17.16 -1.10 -9.25
N SER A 139 18.17 -0.77 -8.45
CA SER A 139 18.98 -1.76 -7.72
C SER A 139 19.41 -1.25 -6.33
N GLY A 140 19.80 -2.19 -5.47
CA GLY A 140 20.50 -1.94 -4.21
C GLY A 140 19.65 -2.12 -2.94
N GLY A 141 18.39 -2.54 -3.07
CA GLY A 141 17.51 -2.83 -1.94
C GLY A 141 17.36 -1.69 -0.92
N LEU A 142 17.03 -2.07 0.32
CA LEU A 142 16.59 -1.18 1.41
C LEU A 142 17.61 -0.13 1.84
N MET A 143 18.90 -0.40 1.63
CA MET A 143 20.03 0.45 2.01
C MET A 143 20.78 0.99 0.79
N GLY A 144 20.24 0.74 -0.41
CA GLY A 144 20.83 1.13 -1.68
C GLY A 144 20.56 2.59 -2.05
N PRO A 145 21.18 3.05 -3.15
CA PRO A 145 21.04 4.42 -3.62
C PRO A 145 19.61 4.79 -4.02
N HIS A 146 18.79 3.80 -4.43
CA HIS A 146 17.45 4.01 -4.96
C HIS A 146 16.31 3.80 -3.95
N GLN A 147 16.63 3.75 -2.65
CA GLN A 147 15.61 3.66 -1.61
C GLN A 147 14.66 4.88 -1.60
N GLY A 148 15.17 6.07 -1.94
CA GLY A 148 14.38 7.29 -2.02
C GLY A 148 13.28 7.18 -3.08
N GLU A 149 13.65 6.69 -4.26
CA GLU A 149 12.76 6.46 -5.40
C GLU A 149 11.74 5.37 -5.08
N GLY A 150 12.16 4.29 -4.41
CA GLY A 150 11.23 3.29 -3.88
C GLY A 150 10.15 3.89 -2.97
N LYS A 151 10.53 4.82 -2.07
CA LYS A 151 9.58 5.54 -1.21
C LYS A 151 8.65 6.46 -1.98
N LEU A 152 9.16 7.15 -3.00
CA LEU A 152 8.33 7.98 -3.89
C LEU A 152 7.30 7.13 -4.63
N ILE A 153 7.70 5.97 -5.15
CA ILE A 153 6.78 5.03 -5.82
C ILE A 153 5.71 4.53 -4.84
N ALA A 154 6.10 4.12 -3.63
CA ALA A 154 5.15 3.69 -2.61
C ALA A 154 4.16 4.80 -2.25
N SER A 155 4.65 6.04 -2.04
CA SER A 155 3.84 7.24 -1.81
C SER A 155 2.83 7.49 -2.93
N ALA A 156 3.29 7.45 -4.18
CA ALA A 156 2.46 7.65 -5.35
C ALA A 156 1.34 6.58 -5.44
N PHE A 157 1.68 5.33 -5.09
CA PHE A 157 0.70 4.25 -5.03
C PHE A 157 -0.39 4.52 -3.99
N THR A 158 -0.03 5.00 -2.79
CA THR A 158 -1.00 5.39 -1.75
C THR A 158 -1.91 6.55 -2.16
N SER A 159 -1.50 7.36 -3.14
CA SER A 159 -2.33 8.45 -3.67
C SER A 159 -3.29 7.99 -4.76
N CYS A 160 -2.98 6.88 -5.42
CA CYS A 160 -3.73 6.33 -6.55
C CYS A 160 -4.70 5.22 -6.16
N TYR A 161 -4.40 4.52 -5.06
CA TYR A 161 -5.16 3.38 -4.59
C TYR A 161 -5.41 3.53 -3.10
N GLU A 162 -6.59 3.16 -2.64
CA GLU A 162 -6.98 3.25 -1.22
C GLU A 162 -7.52 1.91 -0.76
N SER A 163 -6.94 1.21 0.24
CA SER A 163 -7.47 -0.01 0.86
C SER A 163 -7.48 0.10 2.39
N LYS A 164 -8.36 -0.66 3.06
CA LYS A 164 -8.42 -0.67 4.53
C LYS A 164 -7.24 -1.42 5.16
N ASN A 165 -6.76 -2.45 4.47
CA ASN A 165 -5.71 -3.35 4.94
C ASN A 165 -4.69 -3.60 3.82
N GLY A 166 -4.43 -2.57 3.00
CA GLY A 166 -3.53 -2.62 1.86
C GLY A 166 -2.09 -2.42 2.26
N LEU A 167 -1.19 -3.24 1.70
CA LEU A 167 0.25 -3.04 1.75
C LEU A 167 0.80 -3.08 0.34
N VAL A 168 1.43 -1.99 -0.09
CA VAL A 168 2.23 -1.96 -1.31
C VAL A 168 3.68 -2.22 -0.95
N THR A 169 4.32 -3.13 -1.68
CA THR A 169 5.77 -3.38 -1.57
C THR A 169 6.43 -3.07 -2.90
N VAL A 170 7.46 -2.24 -2.87
CA VAL A 170 8.25 -1.84 -4.03
C VAL A 170 9.56 -2.60 -4.01
N TYR A 171 9.85 -3.31 -5.10
CA TYR A 171 11.04 -4.11 -5.29
C TYR A 171 11.93 -3.53 -6.38
N ASP A 172 13.22 -3.78 -6.24
CA ASP A 172 14.21 -3.54 -7.27
C ASP A 172 14.24 -4.67 -8.31
N LYS A 173 15.12 -4.55 -9.32
CA LYS A 173 15.22 -5.50 -10.42
C LYS A 173 15.64 -6.92 -9.99
N ASP A 174 16.30 -7.04 -8.85
CA ASP A 174 16.78 -8.30 -8.29
C ASP A 174 15.77 -8.90 -7.30
N GLY A 175 14.64 -8.21 -7.08
CA GLY A 175 13.59 -8.60 -6.14
C GLY A 175 13.89 -8.19 -4.70
N GLU A 176 14.88 -7.33 -4.47
CA GLU A 176 15.15 -6.78 -3.14
C GLU A 176 14.17 -5.66 -2.82
N LEU A 177 13.73 -5.58 -1.56
CA LEU A 177 12.78 -4.57 -1.13
C LEU A 177 13.44 -3.18 -1.15
N LEU A 178 12.82 -2.20 -1.79
CA LEU A 178 13.23 -0.79 -1.77
C LEU A 178 12.42 0.00 -0.74
N ALA A 179 11.11 -0.19 -0.72
CA ALA A 179 10.20 0.47 0.20
C ALA A 179 8.87 -0.28 0.32
N ASN A 180 8.10 0.04 1.35
CA ASN A 180 6.70 -0.36 1.46
C ASN A 180 5.86 0.78 2.06
N ALA A 181 4.55 0.74 1.84
CA ALA A 181 3.60 1.66 2.43
C ALA A 181 2.23 0.99 2.58
N ASN A 182 1.45 1.43 3.56
CA ASN A 182 0.04 1.08 3.62
C ASN A 182 -0.74 2.03 2.71
N TYR A 183 -1.68 1.50 1.95
CA TYR A 183 -2.57 2.26 1.07
C TYR A 183 -4.01 1.86 1.30
#